data_AF-A0A7W8JZK7-F1
#
_entry.id   AF-A0A7W8JZK7-F1
#
_cell.length_a   1.000
_cell.length_b   1.000
_cell.length_c   1.000
_cell.angle_alpha   90.00
_cell.angle_beta   90.00
_cell.angle_gamma   90.00
#
_symmetry.space_group_name_H-M   'P 1'
#
loop_
_entity.id
_entity.type
_entity.pdbx_description
1 polymer ?
#
loop_
_entity_poly.entity_id
_entity_poly.type
_entity_poly.pdbx_seq_one_letter_code
_entity_poly.pdbx_strand_id
1 'polypeptide(L)'
;MSTTFDVYPGSVEVPFTREVLALGASKLWAYLTSIGIDEHPQVHVKLLARGNHQKKGLILDAPFAWPEDQYMWFTVGDGQGGTDAYCECLEVDEGFDFSTHGLPFSQVQMDDLALFETARIGGRWWYFRRSAGQPALVNVLYGCLASALAALTHGVVYSSDSAWDYTRFPAQSAEFDRWFMRPEHALGADFREWAQRIQEALIRELQR
;
A
#
# COMPACT_ATOMS: atom_id res chain seq x y z
N MET A 1 -15.49 1.56 8.75
CA MET A 1 -14.13 2.06 9.00
C MET A 1 -13.16 1.35 8.07
N SER A 2 -12.21 2.06 7.47
CA SER A 2 -11.16 1.52 6.60
C SER A 2 -9.88 2.27 6.86
N THR A 3 -8.74 1.66 6.53
CA THR A 3 -7.46 2.34 6.49
C THR A 3 -6.90 2.35 5.09
N THR A 4 -6.03 3.33 4.81
CA THR A 4 -5.43 3.54 3.51
C THR A 4 -3.93 3.80 3.62
N PHE A 5 -3.22 3.35 2.59
CA PHE A 5 -1.87 3.78 2.28
C PHE A 5 -1.86 4.38 0.90
N ASP A 6 -1.48 5.64 0.82
CA ASP A 6 -1.28 6.37 -0.42
C ASP A 6 0.16 6.12 -0.89
N VAL A 7 0.36 6.00 -2.20
CA VAL A 7 1.67 5.83 -2.81
C VAL A 7 1.88 6.94 -3.83
N TYR A 8 2.85 7.81 -3.51
CA TYR A 8 3.29 8.87 -4.40
C TYR A 8 4.56 8.42 -5.11
N PRO A 9 4.57 8.34 -6.45
CA PRO A 9 5.74 7.86 -7.18
C PRO A 9 6.87 8.89 -7.19
N GLY A 10 8.12 8.41 -7.12
CA GLY A 10 9.33 9.20 -7.33
C GLY A 10 9.94 9.05 -8.72
N SER A 11 9.23 8.35 -9.63
CA SER A 11 9.56 8.20 -11.05
C SER A 11 8.29 8.26 -11.89
N VAL A 12 8.39 8.76 -13.12
CA VAL A 12 7.29 8.74 -14.10
C VAL A 12 7.08 7.36 -14.73
N GLU A 13 8.06 6.46 -14.56
CA GLU A 13 7.95 5.08 -15.04
C GLU A 13 6.96 4.30 -14.18
N VAL A 14 6.04 3.60 -14.83
CA VAL A 14 5.04 2.77 -14.14
C VAL A 14 5.43 1.31 -14.28
N PRO A 15 5.65 0.60 -13.14
CA PRO A 15 6.03 -0.81 -13.19
C PRO A 15 4.91 -1.67 -13.76
N PHE A 16 5.23 -2.88 -14.22
CA PHE A 16 4.21 -3.83 -14.64
C PHE A 16 3.44 -4.38 -13.44
N THR A 17 2.19 -4.77 -13.68
CA THR A 17 1.33 -5.34 -12.64
C THR A 17 1.93 -6.60 -12.01
N ARG A 18 2.61 -7.43 -12.80
CA ARG A 18 3.33 -8.61 -12.30
C ARG A 18 4.45 -8.26 -11.32
N GLU A 19 5.11 -7.10 -11.50
CA GLU A 19 6.24 -6.70 -10.67
C GLU A 19 5.77 -6.26 -9.29
N VAL A 20 4.70 -5.46 -9.23
CA VAL A 20 4.06 -5.06 -7.97
C VAL A 20 3.54 -6.27 -7.22
N LEU A 21 2.87 -7.20 -7.92
CA LEU A 21 2.35 -8.43 -7.31
C LEU A 21 3.49 -9.31 -6.77
N ALA A 22 4.54 -9.54 -7.56
CA ALA A 22 5.67 -10.38 -7.17
C ALA A 22 6.44 -9.80 -5.98
N LEU A 23 6.76 -8.50 -6.01
CA LEU A 23 7.47 -7.86 -4.92
C LEU A 23 6.60 -7.75 -3.66
N GLY A 24 5.31 -7.45 -3.80
CA GLY A 24 4.37 -7.43 -2.67
C GLY A 24 4.25 -8.79 -1.99
N ALA A 25 4.12 -9.87 -2.77
CA ALA A 25 4.12 -11.24 -2.24
C ALA A 25 5.45 -11.60 -1.56
N SER A 26 6.58 -11.22 -2.16
CA SER A 26 7.90 -11.45 -1.56
C SER A 26 8.09 -10.69 -0.23
N LYS A 27 7.60 -9.45 -0.12
CA LYS A 27 7.61 -8.69 1.12
C LYS A 27 6.70 -9.30 2.19
N LEU A 28 5.53 -9.80 1.79
CA LEU A 28 4.63 -10.53 2.70
C LEU A 28 5.32 -11.79 3.25
N TRP A 29 5.96 -12.58 2.39
CA TRP A 29 6.71 -13.76 2.81
C TRP A 29 7.83 -13.40 3.79
N ALA A 30 8.65 -12.40 3.46
CA ALA A 30 9.72 -11.94 4.35
C ALA A 30 9.17 -11.49 5.73
N TYR A 31 8.02 -10.83 5.75
CA TYR A 31 7.33 -10.50 6.99
C TYR A 31 6.93 -11.75 7.79
N LEU A 32 6.27 -12.73 7.15
CA LEU A 32 5.84 -13.96 7.81
C LEU A 32 7.04 -14.75 8.38
N THR A 33 8.10 -14.93 7.59
CA THR A 33 9.32 -15.63 8.02
C THR A 33 9.95 -14.98 9.24
N SER A 34 10.01 -13.65 9.27
CA SER A 34 10.60 -12.91 10.39
C SER A 34 9.83 -13.02 11.71
N ILE A 35 8.56 -13.45 11.67
CA ILE A 35 7.76 -13.76 12.87
C ILE A 35 7.64 -15.27 13.11
N GLY A 36 8.46 -16.09 12.43
CA GLY A 36 8.52 -17.54 12.61
C GLY A 36 7.42 -18.33 11.89
N ILE A 37 6.76 -17.74 10.90
CA ILE A 37 5.78 -18.42 10.05
C ILE A 37 6.45 -18.78 8.72
N ASP A 38 6.62 -20.09 8.46
CA ASP A 38 7.21 -20.63 7.22
C ASP A 38 6.14 -21.01 6.18
N GLU A 39 5.15 -20.12 6.01
CA GLU A 39 4.11 -20.25 5.01
C GLU A 39 4.35 -19.25 3.87
N HIS A 40 4.10 -19.68 2.64
CA HIS A 40 4.29 -18.85 1.45
C HIS A 40 2.98 -18.69 0.68
N PRO A 41 2.03 -17.91 1.20
CA PRO A 41 0.69 -17.89 0.68
C PRO A 41 0.63 -17.17 -0.69
N GLN A 42 -0.16 -17.72 -1.60
CA GLN A 42 -0.31 -17.15 -2.94
C GLN A 42 -1.15 -15.87 -2.91
N VAL A 43 -0.65 -14.80 -3.52
CA VAL A 43 -1.42 -13.56 -3.71
C VAL A 43 -2.08 -13.58 -5.09
N HIS A 44 -3.38 -13.34 -5.13
CA HIS A 44 -4.15 -13.22 -6.36
C HIS A 44 -4.64 -11.79 -6.55
N VAL A 45 -4.84 -11.38 -7.80
CA VAL A 45 -5.37 -10.07 -8.13
C VAL A 45 -6.42 -10.17 -9.23
N LYS A 46 -7.47 -9.35 -9.12
CA LYS A 46 -8.54 -9.18 -10.11
C LYS A 46 -8.73 -7.70 -10.37
N LEU A 47 -8.99 -7.31 -11.62
CA LEU A 47 -9.44 -5.96 -11.96
C LEU A 47 -10.97 -5.95 -12.00
N LEU A 48 -11.60 -5.02 -11.29
CA LEU A 48 -13.05 -4.93 -11.12
C LEU A 48 -13.54 -3.51 -11.42
N ALA A 49 -14.75 -3.36 -11.96
CA ALA A 49 -15.41 -2.06 -12.06
C ALA A 49 -15.88 -1.57 -10.68
N ARG A 50 -15.65 -0.29 -10.35
CA ARG A 50 -16.06 0.32 -9.09
C ARG A 50 -17.59 0.34 -8.91
N GLY A 51 -18.33 0.58 -9.98
CA GLY A 51 -19.79 0.76 -9.91
C GLY A 51 -20.60 -0.51 -9.70
N ASN A 52 -20.09 -1.68 -10.09
CA ASN A 52 -20.86 -2.93 -10.07
C ASN A 52 -20.04 -4.20 -9.78
N HIS A 53 -18.75 -4.05 -9.46
CA HIS A 53 -17.82 -5.15 -9.17
C HIS A 53 -17.67 -6.20 -10.27
N GLN A 54 -18.08 -5.90 -11.51
CA GLN A 54 -17.89 -6.81 -12.64
C GLN A 54 -16.40 -6.96 -12.96
N LYS A 55 -15.98 -8.21 -13.18
CA LYS A 55 -14.62 -8.54 -13.56
C LYS A 55 -14.27 -7.94 -14.92
N LYS A 56 -13.11 -7.28 -14.98
CA LYS A 56 -12.51 -6.71 -16.19
C LYS A 56 -11.31 -7.56 -16.63
N GLY A 57 -10.85 -7.32 -17.85
CA GLY A 57 -9.63 -7.93 -18.37
C GLY A 57 -8.43 -7.41 -17.61
N LEU A 58 -7.68 -8.32 -16.99
CA LEU A 58 -6.42 -8.01 -16.31
C LEU A 58 -5.28 -8.58 -17.14
N ILE A 59 -4.29 -7.74 -17.46
CA ILE A 59 -3.06 -8.15 -18.15
C ILE A 59 -1.90 -7.89 -17.19
N LEU A 60 -1.23 -8.95 -16.73
CA LEU A 60 -0.16 -8.83 -15.73
C LEU A 60 1.09 -8.12 -16.26
N ASP A 61 1.35 -8.21 -17.57
CA ASP A 61 2.44 -7.52 -18.27
C ASP A 61 2.08 -6.10 -18.73
N ALA A 62 0.91 -5.58 -18.33
CA ALA A 62 0.57 -4.18 -18.54
C ALA A 62 1.08 -3.30 -17.36
N PRO A 63 1.35 -2.01 -17.61
CA PRO A 63 1.67 -1.06 -16.54
C PRO A 63 0.63 -1.12 -15.41
N PHE A 64 1.07 -0.93 -14.17
CA PHE A 64 0.23 -0.89 -12.96
C PHE A 64 -0.58 0.41 -12.90
N ALA A 65 -1.37 0.65 -13.93
CA ALA A 65 -2.26 1.78 -14.08
C ALA A 65 -3.53 1.29 -14.80
N TRP A 66 -4.67 1.80 -14.36
CA TRP A 66 -5.98 1.45 -14.91
C TRP A 66 -6.92 2.65 -14.78
N PRO A 67 -8.04 2.67 -15.53
CA PRO A 67 -9.00 3.78 -15.45
C PRO A 67 -9.59 3.94 -14.04
N GLU A 68 -9.93 5.19 -13.68
CA GLU A 68 -10.51 5.53 -12.37
C GLU A 68 -11.86 4.87 -12.10
N ASP A 69 -12.57 4.38 -13.11
CA ASP A 69 -13.81 3.63 -12.92
C ASP A 69 -13.58 2.17 -12.45
N GLN A 70 -12.33 1.79 -12.21
CA GLN A 70 -11.90 0.45 -11.84
C GLN A 70 -11.03 0.44 -10.56
N TYR A 71 -10.87 -0.75 -9.99
CA TYR A 71 -9.99 -1.02 -8.87
C TYR A 71 -9.44 -2.44 -8.95
N MET A 72 -8.23 -2.63 -8.43
CA MET A 72 -7.66 -3.97 -8.26
C MET A 72 -8.07 -4.54 -6.90
N TRP A 73 -8.51 -5.80 -6.88
CA TRP A 73 -8.84 -6.54 -5.67
C TRP A 73 -7.82 -7.64 -5.46
N PHE A 74 -7.07 -7.54 -4.37
CA PHE A 74 -6.04 -8.49 -3.98
C PHE A 74 -6.54 -9.41 -2.88
N THR A 75 -6.29 -10.71 -3.02
CA THR A 75 -6.64 -11.75 -2.04
C THR A 75 -5.43 -12.63 -1.76
N VAL A 76 -5.46 -13.35 -0.63
CA VAL A 76 -4.39 -14.26 -0.24
C VAL A 76 -4.94 -15.67 -0.01
N GLY A 77 -4.37 -16.66 -0.70
CA GLY A 77 -4.84 -18.05 -0.71
C GLY A 77 -6.33 -18.17 -1.08
N ASP A 78 -6.99 -19.18 -0.52
CA ASP A 78 -8.45 -19.39 -0.60
C ASP A 78 -9.23 -18.58 0.46
N GLY A 79 -8.56 -17.62 1.12
CA GLY A 79 -9.09 -16.89 2.27
C GLY A 79 -10.31 -16.02 1.95
N GLN A 80 -11.14 -15.81 2.96
CA GLN A 80 -12.26 -14.85 2.94
C GLN A 80 -11.73 -13.44 3.16
N GLY A 81 -11.79 -12.57 2.15
CA GLY A 81 -11.42 -11.16 2.28
C GLY A 81 -10.38 -10.70 1.26
N GLY A 82 -9.94 -9.44 1.42
CA GLY A 82 -8.97 -8.83 0.51
C GLY A 82 -8.81 -7.33 0.73
N THR A 83 -7.96 -6.75 -0.09
CA THR A 83 -7.65 -5.32 -0.12
C THR A 83 -7.82 -4.77 -1.52
N ASP A 84 -8.40 -3.58 -1.60
CA ASP A 84 -8.64 -2.84 -2.83
C ASP A 84 -7.49 -1.85 -3.08
N ALA A 85 -7.07 -1.72 -4.34
CA ALA A 85 -6.15 -0.68 -4.79
C ALA A 85 -6.79 0.15 -5.89
N TYR A 86 -6.47 1.43 -5.87
CA TYR A 86 -7.00 2.44 -6.78
C TYR A 86 -5.85 3.21 -7.42
N CYS A 87 -6.08 3.64 -8.66
CA CYS A 87 -5.18 4.49 -9.42
C CYS A 87 -6.00 5.75 -9.71
N GLU A 88 -5.54 6.89 -9.24
CA GLU A 88 -6.22 8.19 -9.39
C GLU A 88 -5.34 9.14 -10.18
N CYS A 89 -5.95 10.01 -10.98
CA CYS A 89 -5.25 11.12 -11.61
C CYS A 89 -4.91 12.16 -10.55
N LEU A 90 -3.68 12.67 -10.60
CA LEU A 90 -3.33 13.88 -9.85
C LEU A 90 -3.61 15.07 -10.78
N GLU A 91 -4.87 15.51 -10.85
CA GLU A 91 -5.23 16.74 -11.55
C GLU A 91 -4.77 17.93 -10.70
N VAL A 92 -3.72 18.59 -11.18
CA VAL A 92 -3.18 19.80 -10.57
C VAL A 92 -3.43 20.90 -11.59
N ASP A 93 -4.28 21.87 -11.26
CA ASP A 93 -4.56 23.02 -12.12
C ASP A 93 -3.24 23.66 -12.60
N GLU A 94 -3.19 24.10 -13.88
CA GLU A 94 -2.05 24.86 -14.39
C GLU A 94 -1.83 26.10 -13.51
N GLY A 95 -0.72 26.12 -12.76
CA GLY A 95 -0.38 27.21 -11.84
C GLY A 95 -0.66 26.94 -10.36
N PHE A 96 -1.09 25.73 -9.98
CA PHE A 96 -1.17 25.34 -8.56
C PHE A 96 0.24 25.31 -7.95
N ASP A 97 0.50 26.29 -7.10
CA ASP A 97 1.77 26.42 -6.40
C ASP A 97 1.73 25.66 -5.07
N PHE A 98 2.38 24.51 -5.06
CA PHE A 98 2.54 23.67 -3.87
C PHE A 98 3.31 24.36 -2.73
N SER A 99 4.11 25.39 -3.04
CA SER A 99 4.82 26.17 -2.02
C SER A 99 3.88 27.08 -1.21
N THR A 100 2.72 27.46 -1.76
CA THR A 100 1.71 28.28 -1.08
C THR A 100 0.55 27.48 -0.47
N HIS A 101 0.16 26.36 -1.09
CA HIS A 101 -1.00 25.58 -0.65
C HIS A 101 -0.65 24.48 0.37
N GLY A 102 0.65 24.25 0.57
CA GLY A 102 1.15 23.17 1.41
C GLY A 102 1.00 21.82 0.72
N LEU A 103 1.92 20.93 1.02
CA LEU A 103 1.81 19.53 0.64
C LEU A 103 0.84 18.84 1.61
N PRO A 104 0.17 17.73 1.23
CA PRO A 104 -0.57 16.94 2.23
C PRO A 104 0.37 16.38 3.31
N PHE A 105 1.69 16.40 3.09
CA PHE A 105 2.69 16.03 4.09
C PHE A 105 2.90 17.19 5.09
N SER A 106 2.58 16.94 6.36
CA SER A 106 2.81 17.91 7.44
C SER A 106 4.27 17.91 7.95
N GLN A 107 5.11 16.98 7.49
CA GLN A 107 6.47 16.79 7.96
C GLN A 107 7.51 17.06 6.88
N VAL A 108 8.24 18.16 7.09
CA VAL A 108 9.38 18.62 6.31
C VAL A 108 10.59 17.72 6.58
N GLN A 109 10.71 16.58 5.88
CA GLN A 109 11.93 15.76 5.95
C GLN A 109 12.39 15.16 4.61
N MET A 110 11.54 15.11 3.58
CA MET A 110 11.97 14.72 2.23
C MET A 110 11.90 15.92 1.28
N ASP A 111 12.55 15.85 0.12
CA ASP A 111 12.38 16.86 -0.94
C ASP A 111 11.00 16.66 -1.58
N ASP A 112 9.97 16.92 -0.78
CA ASP A 112 8.59 16.51 -1.02
C ASP A 112 8.05 17.12 -2.32
N LEU A 113 8.51 18.32 -2.67
CA LEU A 113 8.21 18.99 -3.93
C LEU A 113 8.62 18.15 -5.14
N ALA A 114 9.79 17.49 -5.12
CA ALA A 114 10.23 16.67 -6.24
C ALA A 114 9.39 15.39 -6.40
N LEU A 115 8.97 14.77 -5.30
CA LEU A 115 8.05 13.63 -5.30
C LEU A 115 6.68 14.01 -5.86
N PHE A 116 6.12 15.15 -5.42
CA PHE A 116 4.85 15.64 -5.96
C PHE A 116 4.94 16.08 -7.40
N GLU A 117 5.99 16.79 -7.79
CA GLU A 117 6.20 17.15 -9.19
C GLU A 117 6.32 15.89 -10.06
N THR A 118 6.94 14.82 -9.55
CA THR A 118 7.00 13.55 -10.28
C THR A 118 5.62 12.89 -10.39
N ALA A 119 4.83 12.86 -9.31
CA ALA A 119 3.45 12.37 -9.34
C ALA A 119 2.56 13.19 -10.27
N ARG A 120 2.77 14.52 -10.30
CA ARG A 120 2.06 15.46 -11.18
C ARG A 120 2.45 15.26 -12.64
N ILE A 121 3.74 15.18 -12.96
CA ILE A 121 4.23 14.92 -14.32
C ILE A 121 3.78 13.53 -14.78
N GLY A 122 3.82 12.53 -13.89
CA GLY A 122 3.31 11.19 -14.13
C GLY A 122 1.78 11.13 -14.23
N GLY A 123 1.09 12.18 -13.77
CA GLY A 123 -0.37 12.35 -13.75
C GLY A 123 -1.09 11.32 -12.90
N ARG A 124 -0.45 10.74 -11.87
CA ARG A 124 -1.06 9.64 -11.11
C ARG A 124 -0.49 9.44 -9.71
N TRP A 125 -1.33 8.89 -8.85
CA TRP A 125 -0.97 8.29 -7.57
C TRP A 125 -1.88 7.09 -7.30
N TRP A 126 -1.52 6.28 -6.30
CA TRP A 126 -2.30 5.10 -5.94
C TRP A 126 -2.68 5.15 -4.47
N TYR A 127 -3.76 4.47 -4.11
CA TYR A 127 -3.98 4.11 -2.72
C TYR A 127 -4.46 2.68 -2.57
N PHE A 128 -3.96 2.04 -1.51
CA PHE A 128 -4.36 0.72 -1.07
C PHE A 128 -5.25 0.88 0.14
N ARG A 129 -6.45 0.31 0.08
CA ARG A 129 -7.47 0.39 1.12
C ARG A 129 -7.77 -0.98 1.69
N ARG A 130 -7.94 -1.02 2.99
CA ARG A 130 -8.33 -2.22 3.73
C ARG A 130 -9.51 -1.91 4.65
N SER A 131 -10.61 -2.64 4.48
CA SER A 131 -11.82 -2.47 5.30
C SER A 131 -11.63 -3.05 6.72
N ALA A 132 -12.38 -2.57 7.70
CA ALA A 132 -12.37 -3.16 9.04
C ALA A 132 -12.83 -4.63 9.02
N GLY A 133 -12.30 -5.45 9.92
CA GLY A 133 -12.67 -6.87 10.08
C GLY A 133 -12.07 -7.82 9.05
N GLN A 134 -11.13 -7.37 8.21
CA GLN A 134 -10.39 -8.24 7.29
C GLN A 134 -9.45 -9.19 8.05
N PRO A 135 -9.10 -10.36 7.48
CA PRO A 135 -8.12 -11.29 8.05
C PRO A 135 -6.78 -10.64 8.37
N ALA A 136 -6.05 -11.21 9.32
CA ALA A 136 -4.75 -10.70 9.73
C ALA A 136 -3.76 -10.68 8.55
N LEU A 137 -3.84 -11.68 7.67
CA LEU A 137 -3.02 -11.75 6.46
C LEU A 137 -3.27 -10.58 5.50
N VAL A 138 -4.53 -10.14 5.36
CA VAL A 138 -4.89 -8.98 4.55
C VAL A 138 -4.41 -7.68 5.20
N ASN A 139 -4.40 -7.60 6.53
CA ASN A 139 -3.88 -6.45 7.27
C ASN A 139 -2.38 -6.22 7.03
N VAL A 140 -1.62 -7.27 6.70
CA VAL A 140 -0.20 -7.14 6.34
C VAL A 140 -0.05 -6.94 4.82
N LEU A 141 -0.77 -7.72 4.01
CA LEU A 141 -0.65 -7.69 2.55
C LEU A 141 -0.74 -6.28 1.98
N TYR A 142 -1.74 -5.50 2.39
CA TYR A 142 -1.98 -4.20 1.74
C TYR A 142 -0.85 -3.19 1.97
N GLY A 143 -0.17 -3.26 3.13
CA GLY A 143 1.04 -2.47 3.39
C GLY A 143 2.24 -2.99 2.60
N CYS A 144 2.37 -4.31 2.44
CA CYS A 144 3.41 -4.90 1.59
C CYS A 144 3.24 -4.50 0.11
N LEU A 145 2.01 -4.42 -0.39
CA LEU A 145 1.71 -3.95 -1.74
C LEU A 145 2.02 -2.46 -1.92
N ALA A 146 1.63 -1.61 -0.96
CA ALA A 146 1.97 -0.19 -0.96
C ALA A 146 3.49 0.03 -0.95
N SER A 147 4.20 -0.67 -0.08
CA SER A 147 5.66 -0.65 0.00
C SER A 147 6.32 -1.17 -1.29
N ALA A 148 5.79 -2.22 -1.90
CA ALA A 148 6.29 -2.74 -3.17
C ALA A 148 6.17 -1.73 -4.29
N LEU A 149 5.01 -1.06 -4.41
CA LEU A 149 4.82 -0.03 -5.41
C LEU A 149 5.77 1.14 -5.17
N ALA A 150 5.89 1.63 -3.93
CA ALA A 150 6.83 2.68 -3.57
C ALA A 150 8.28 2.31 -3.91
N ALA A 151 8.70 1.06 -3.68
CA ALA A 151 10.04 0.60 -4.04
C ALA A 151 10.28 0.65 -5.56
N LEU A 152 9.32 0.15 -6.35
CA LEU A 152 9.42 0.06 -7.80
C LEU A 152 9.37 1.43 -8.49
N THR A 153 8.68 2.40 -7.89
CA THR A 153 8.58 3.76 -8.42
C THR A 153 9.55 4.73 -7.76
N HIS A 154 10.49 4.26 -6.91
CA HIS A 154 11.35 5.11 -6.07
C HIS A 154 10.56 6.18 -5.28
N GLY A 155 9.32 5.85 -4.93
CA GLY A 155 8.37 6.74 -4.29
C GLY A 155 8.29 6.55 -2.78
N VAL A 156 7.20 7.06 -2.22
CA VAL A 156 6.92 7.00 -0.79
C VAL A 156 5.54 6.43 -0.51
N VAL A 157 5.42 5.77 0.63
CA VAL A 157 4.14 5.45 1.26
C VAL A 157 3.76 6.60 2.18
N TYR A 158 2.48 6.98 2.16
CA TYR A 158 1.90 7.99 3.02
C TYR A 158 0.55 7.51 3.57
N SER A 159 0.11 8.06 4.71
CA SER A 159 -1.25 7.88 5.18
C SER A 159 -1.73 9.10 5.95
N SER A 160 -2.96 9.53 5.65
CA SER A 160 -3.65 10.64 6.34
C SER A 160 -4.79 10.18 7.26
N ASP A 161 -5.07 8.88 7.33
CA ASP A 161 -6.34 8.31 7.82
C ASP A 161 -6.48 8.17 9.36
N SER A 162 -5.53 8.68 10.13
CA SER A 162 -5.44 8.60 11.60
C SER A 162 -5.27 7.20 12.17
N ALA A 163 -5.17 6.17 11.34
CA ALA A 163 -4.98 4.81 11.81
C ALA A 163 -3.50 4.48 12.10
N TRP A 164 -2.59 5.38 11.72
CA TRP A 164 -1.15 5.19 11.84
C TRP A 164 -0.47 6.36 12.55
N ASP A 165 0.75 6.13 13.00
CA ASP A 165 1.58 7.18 13.55
C ASP A 165 2.08 8.10 12.42
N TYR A 166 1.52 9.29 12.34
CA TYR A 166 1.86 10.30 11.33
C TYR A 166 3.33 10.71 11.33
N THR A 167 4.04 10.54 12.44
CA THR A 167 5.48 10.89 12.52
C THR A 167 6.37 9.96 11.71
N ARG A 168 5.79 8.87 11.19
CA ARG A 168 6.48 7.90 10.34
C ARG A 168 6.26 8.15 8.85
N PHE A 169 5.51 9.20 8.48
CA PHE A 169 5.16 9.47 7.09
C PHE A 169 5.62 10.87 6.64
N PRO A 170 5.96 11.02 5.34
CA PRO A 170 6.08 9.97 4.33
C PRO A 170 7.24 8.99 4.63
N ALA A 171 7.15 7.76 4.11
CA ALA A 171 8.19 6.74 4.30
C ALA A 171 8.62 6.13 2.97
N GLN A 172 9.93 5.99 2.76
CA GLN A 172 10.45 5.14 1.70
C GLN A 172 10.16 3.66 2.01
N SER A 173 10.10 2.81 0.99
CA SER A 173 9.78 1.37 1.16
C SER A 173 10.66 0.68 2.21
N ALA A 174 11.98 0.89 2.18
CA ALA A 174 12.90 0.25 3.11
C ALA A 174 12.71 0.71 4.57
N GLU A 175 12.26 1.95 4.77
CA GLU A 175 11.95 2.48 6.11
C GLU A 175 10.61 1.96 6.59
N PHE A 176 9.58 2.01 5.73
CA PHE A 176 8.25 1.50 5.99
C PHE A 176 8.27 0.03 6.43
N ASP A 177 9.00 -0.82 5.70
CA ASP A 177 9.13 -2.25 5.99
C ASP A 177 9.75 -2.56 7.37
N ARG A 178 10.57 -1.65 7.91
CA ARG A 178 11.20 -1.84 9.22
C ARG A 178 10.23 -1.73 10.37
N TRP A 179 9.16 -0.95 10.24
CA TRP A 179 8.26 -0.67 11.37
C TRP A 179 6.82 -1.10 11.13
N PHE A 180 6.39 -1.28 9.87
CA PHE A 180 5.01 -1.66 9.56
C PHE A 180 4.65 -3.02 10.17
N MET A 181 3.61 -3.05 11.01
CA MET A 181 3.16 -4.23 11.76
C MET A 181 4.27 -4.91 12.60
N ARG A 182 5.21 -4.11 13.14
CA ARG A 182 6.28 -4.55 14.06
C ARG A 182 6.08 -3.98 15.46
N PRO A 183 5.55 -4.75 16.43
CA PRO A 183 5.34 -4.29 17.81
C PRO A 183 6.56 -3.65 18.46
N GLU A 184 7.74 -4.21 18.22
CA GLU A 184 9.03 -3.78 18.73
C GLU A 184 9.46 -2.40 18.21
N HIS A 185 8.86 -1.93 17.12
CA HIS A 185 9.12 -0.62 16.52
C HIS A 185 7.94 0.36 16.69
N ALA A 186 6.86 -0.04 17.36
CA ALA A 186 5.73 0.85 17.60
C ALA A 186 6.08 1.99 18.59
N LEU A 187 5.71 3.22 18.24
CA LEU A 187 5.98 4.44 19.03
C LEU A 187 4.96 4.66 20.16
N GLY A 188 3.78 4.04 20.08
CA GLY A 188 2.71 4.13 21.08
C GLY A 188 2.18 2.76 21.50
N ALA A 189 1.56 2.69 22.68
CA ALA A 189 0.99 1.45 23.22
C ALA A 189 -0.10 0.88 22.31
N ASP A 190 -1.04 1.70 21.84
CA ASP A 190 -2.15 1.27 20.98
C ASP A 190 -1.66 0.64 19.66
N PHE A 191 -0.65 1.25 19.02
CA PHE A 191 -0.05 0.70 17.80
C PHE A 191 0.69 -0.61 18.06
N ARG A 192 1.38 -0.72 19.20
CA ARG A 192 2.07 -1.95 19.62
C ARG A 192 1.06 -3.07 19.83
N GLU A 193 0.03 -2.83 20.63
CA GLU A 193 -1.03 -3.80 20.93
C GLU A 193 -1.76 -4.24 19.66
N TRP A 194 -2.02 -3.31 18.74
CA TRP A 194 -2.61 -3.68 17.46
C TRP A 194 -1.71 -4.59 16.64
N ALA A 195 -0.43 -4.25 16.47
CA ALA A 195 0.52 -5.09 15.75
C ALA A 195 0.66 -6.48 16.39
N GLN A 196 0.67 -6.57 17.73
CA GLN A 196 0.70 -7.85 18.46
C GLN A 196 -0.54 -8.69 18.17
N ARG A 197 -1.74 -8.10 18.26
CA ARG A 197 -2.99 -8.81 17.94
C ARG A 197 -3.00 -9.34 16.51
N ILE A 198 -2.43 -8.59 15.55
CA ILE A 198 -2.30 -9.05 14.16
C ILE A 198 -1.31 -10.21 14.06
N GLN A 199 -0.13 -10.14 14.68
CA GLN A 199 0.84 -11.25 14.68
C GLN A 199 0.26 -12.53 15.31
N GLU A 200 -0.41 -12.43 16.46
CA GLU A 200 -1.08 -13.57 17.08
C GLU A 200 -2.19 -14.14 16.21
N ALA A 201 -2.93 -13.29 15.51
CA ALA A 201 -3.97 -13.73 14.60
C ALA A 201 -3.39 -14.43 13.37
N LEU A 202 -2.27 -13.96 12.81
CA LEU A 202 -1.55 -14.64 11.72
C LEU A 202 -1.13 -16.05 12.11
N ILE A 203 -0.56 -16.22 13.30
CA ILE A 203 -0.18 -17.54 13.83
C ILE A 203 -1.40 -18.47 13.87
N ARG A 204 -2.55 -17.99 14.37
CA ARG A 204 -3.79 -18.77 14.41
C ARG A 204 -4.43 -19.04 13.04
N GLU A 205 -4.23 -18.15 12.09
CA GLU A 205 -4.73 -18.27 10.71
C GLU A 205 -3.93 -19.30 9.92
N LEU A 206 -2.61 -19.36 10.11
CA LEU A 206 -1.68 -20.09 9.25
C LEU A 206 -1.08 -21.37 9.87
N GLN A 207 -1.07 -21.54 11.19
CA GLN A 207 -0.57 -22.76 11.85
C GLN A 207 -1.69 -23.75 12.21
N ARG A 208 -2.72 -23.88 11.36
CA ARG A 208 -3.80 -24.85 11.55
C ARG A 208 -3.48 -26.21 10.97
#